data_AF-A0ABD0VJL0-F1
#
_entry.id   AF-A0ABD0VJL0-F1
#
_cell.length_a   1.000
_cell.length_b   1.000
_cell.length_c   1.000
_cell.angle_alpha   90.00
_cell.angle_beta   90.00
_cell.angle_gamma   90.00
#
_symmetry.space_group_name_H-M   'P 1'
#
loop_
_entity.id
_entity.type
_entity.pdbx_description
1 polymer ?
#
loop_
_entity_poly.entity_id
_entity_poly.type
_entity_poly.pdbx_seq_one_letter_code
_entity_poly.pdbx_strand_id
1 'polypeptide(L)'
;MVMIFGEITTKENVDYEKIVRDTCRAIGFVSDDVGLDADNCNVLVNIEQQSPDIAQGVHGHFTKRPEEICADDQGHMFSYATDETPELMPLSHVLATKLGACLTEVRKNGTCPWLRPDGKTQVTVEYRNDGGAMVPIRVHTVLISTQHDETMAEVDTFLFTSESVNEGYPDKLCDQISDAILDACLEQDPDSKVACETCSKTNMVMIFGEITTKENVDYEKIVRDTCRAIGFVSDDVGLDADNCKVLVNIEQQSPDIAQGVHGHFTKRPEEICADDQGHMFSYATDETPELMPLSHVLATKLGARLTEVRKNSTCPWLRPDGKTQVTVEYRNDGGAMVPIRVHTVLISTQHDETVTPLHEKLLGPAMFFFY
;
A
#
# COMPACT_ATOMS: atom_id res chain seq x y z
N MET A 1 -17.25 15.01 -24.37
CA MET A 1 -18.19 16.03 -23.84
C MET A 1 -17.39 16.98 -22.98
N VAL A 2 -17.47 18.28 -23.24
CA VAL A 2 -16.76 19.31 -22.45
C VAL A 2 -17.80 20.09 -21.67
N MET A 3 -17.68 20.11 -20.35
CA MET A 3 -18.60 20.84 -19.48
C MET A 3 -17.89 22.06 -18.91
N ILE A 4 -18.48 23.22 -19.09
CA ILE A 4 -18.08 24.48 -18.47
C ILE A 4 -19.14 24.81 -17.44
N PHE A 5 -18.75 24.83 -16.17
CA PHE A 5 -19.63 25.18 -15.06
C PHE A 5 -18.91 26.14 -14.13
N GLY A 6 -19.63 27.06 -13.52
CA GLY A 6 -19.06 28.02 -12.57
C GLY A 6 -19.86 29.31 -12.49
N GLU A 7 -19.32 30.26 -11.73
CA GLU A 7 -19.93 31.56 -11.51
C GLU A 7 -19.01 32.66 -12.03
N ILE A 8 -19.54 33.65 -12.76
CA ILE A 8 -18.70 34.72 -13.31
C ILE A 8 -19.32 36.10 -13.11
N THR A 9 -18.47 37.13 -13.15
CA THR A 9 -18.88 38.54 -13.12
C THR A 9 -18.50 39.23 -14.43
N THR A 10 -19.32 39.10 -15.47
CA THR A 10 -19.11 39.80 -16.77
C THR A 10 -20.37 40.53 -17.23
N LYS A 11 -20.18 41.67 -17.90
CA LYS A 11 -21.24 42.40 -18.61
C LYS A 11 -21.22 42.15 -20.12
N GLU A 12 -20.16 41.50 -20.60
CA GLU A 12 -19.96 41.17 -22.01
C GLU A 12 -20.68 39.85 -22.34
N ASN A 13 -21.25 39.76 -23.53
CA ASN A 13 -21.89 38.54 -24.01
C ASN A 13 -20.81 37.64 -24.64
N VAL A 14 -20.30 36.68 -23.87
CA VAL A 14 -19.18 35.82 -24.27
C VAL A 14 -19.70 34.49 -24.82
N ASP A 15 -19.17 34.09 -25.98
CA ASP A 15 -19.46 32.80 -26.61
C ASP A 15 -18.49 31.73 -26.08
N TYR A 16 -18.86 31.14 -24.94
CA TYR A 16 -18.05 30.13 -24.25
C TYR A 16 -17.86 28.86 -25.07
N GLU A 17 -18.84 28.50 -25.90
CA GLU A 17 -18.75 27.32 -26.75
C GLU A 17 -17.67 27.52 -27.80
N LYS A 18 -17.65 28.67 -28.48
CA LYS A 18 -16.60 28.98 -29.45
C LYS A 18 -15.22 28.99 -28.81
N ILE A 19 -15.07 29.57 -27.62
CA ILE A 19 -13.79 29.61 -26.90
C ILE A 19 -13.28 28.21 -26.58
N VAL A 20 -14.15 27.33 -26.10
CA VAL A 20 -13.79 25.94 -25.80
C VAL A 20 -13.35 25.21 -27.07
N ARG A 21 -14.10 25.33 -28.16
CA ARG A 21 -13.74 24.66 -29.42
C ARG A 21 -12.41 25.17 -29.98
N ASP A 22 -12.20 26.48 -29.98
CA ASP A 22 -10.94 27.08 -30.44
C ASP A 22 -9.74 26.65 -29.58
N THR A 23 -9.94 26.54 -28.26
CA THR A 23 -8.91 26.09 -27.31
C THR A 23 -8.59 24.60 -27.50
N CYS A 24 -9.61 23.75 -27.66
CA CYS A 24 -9.42 22.33 -27.94
C CYS A 24 -8.62 22.13 -29.25
N ARG A 25 -8.90 22.92 -30.31
CA ARG A 25 -8.10 22.88 -31.54
C ARG A 25 -6.65 23.32 -31.32
N ALA A 26 -6.41 24.37 -30.53
CA ALA A 26 -5.07 24.85 -30.23
C ALA A 26 -4.22 23.84 -29.44
N ILE A 27 -4.86 23.01 -28.60
CA ILE A 27 -4.22 21.94 -27.83
C ILE A 27 -3.97 20.70 -28.71
N GLY A 28 -4.71 20.53 -29.80
CA GLY A 28 -4.56 19.46 -30.78
C GLY A 28 -5.68 18.42 -30.79
N PHE A 29 -6.80 18.68 -30.10
CA PHE A 29 -8.00 17.84 -30.10
C PHE A 29 -8.84 18.13 -31.35
N VAL A 30 -8.44 17.58 -32.49
CA VAL A 30 -9.01 17.89 -33.83
C VAL A 30 -9.79 16.72 -34.44
N SER A 31 -9.80 15.54 -33.81
CA SER A 31 -10.56 14.37 -34.22
C SER A 31 -10.77 13.40 -33.06
N ASP A 32 -11.72 12.47 -33.19
CA ASP A 32 -11.95 11.45 -32.16
C ASP A 32 -10.76 10.49 -31.98
N ASP A 33 -9.88 10.36 -33.00
CA ASP A 33 -8.67 9.52 -32.93
C ASP A 33 -7.64 10.03 -31.90
N VAL A 34 -7.70 11.33 -31.56
CA VAL A 34 -6.89 11.94 -30.49
C VAL A 34 -7.66 12.08 -29.17
N GLY A 35 -8.80 11.39 -29.07
CA GLY A 35 -9.62 11.28 -27.86
C GLY A 35 -10.74 12.31 -27.71
N LEU A 36 -10.79 13.36 -28.55
CA LEU A 36 -11.85 14.37 -28.55
C LEU A 36 -11.86 15.17 -29.86
N ASP A 37 -12.99 15.18 -30.58
CA ASP A 37 -13.21 16.09 -31.71
C ASP A 37 -13.77 17.45 -31.25
N ALA A 38 -12.99 18.52 -31.37
CA ALA A 38 -13.40 19.88 -31.00
C ALA A 38 -14.62 20.41 -31.77
N ASP A 39 -14.90 19.92 -32.98
CA ASP A 39 -16.02 20.40 -33.80
C ASP A 39 -17.31 19.63 -33.48
N ASN A 40 -17.20 18.37 -33.08
CA ASN A 40 -18.35 17.49 -32.84
C ASN A 40 -18.62 17.21 -31.35
N CYS A 41 -17.74 17.63 -30.43
CA CYS A 41 -17.97 17.39 -29.01
C CYS A 41 -19.18 18.19 -28.48
N ASN A 42 -19.96 17.56 -27.61
CA ASN A 42 -21.06 18.22 -26.91
C ASN A 42 -20.47 19.17 -25.84
N VAL A 43 -20.82 20.47 -25.91
CA VAL A 43 -20.38 21.51 -24.97
C VAL A 43 -21.57 21.94 -24.12
N LEU A 44 -21.50 21.65 -22.82
CA LEU A 44 -22.52 22.04 -21.84
C LEU A 44 -22.00 23.25 -21.06
N VAL A 45 -22.69 24.39 -21.20
CA VAL A 45 -22.36 25.63 -20.49
C VAL A 45 -23.41 25.87 -19.42
N ASN A 46 -23.00 25.80 -18.15
CA ASN A 46 -23.83 26.10 -17.00
C ASN A 46 -23.13 27.13 -16.10
N ILE A 47 -23.13 28.38 -16.57
CA ILE A 47 -22.48 29.51 -15.93
C ILE A 47 -23.54 30.40 -15.29
N GLU A 48 -23.46 30.59 -13.98
CA GLU A 48 -24.36 31.48 -13.23
C GLU A 48 -23.69 32.81 -12.86
N GLN A 49 -24.51 33.79 -12.46
CA GLN A 49 -23.98 35.08 -12.03
C GLN A 49 -23.38 34.94 -10.63
N GLN A 50 -22.10 35.34 -10.49
CA GLN A 50 -21.38 35.18 -9.23
C GLN A 50 -22.00 36.00 -8.09
N SER A 51 -22.02 35.39 -6.90
CA SER A 51 -22.42 36.05 -5.65
C SER A 51 -21.71 37.41 -5.48
N PRO A 52 -22.43 38.51 -5.17
CA PRO A 52 -21.84 39.83 -4.98
C PRO A 52 -20.74 39.89 -3.92
N ASP A 53 -20.83 39.03 -2.89
CA ASP A 53 -19.87 38.95 -1.79
C ASP A 53 -18.56 38.25 -2.22
N ILE A 54 -18.64 37.29 -3.16
CA ILE A 54 -17.46 36.64 -3.75
C ILE A 54 -16.82 37.54 -4.81
N ALA A 55 -17.63 38.21 -5.64
CA ALA A 55 -17.16 39.18 -6.63
C ALA A 55 -16.38 40.36 -6.01
N GLN A 56 -16.74 40.77 -4.78
CA GLN A 56 -16.00 41.78 -4.02
C GLN A 56 -14.56 41.38 -3.71
N GLY A 57 -14.31 40.09 -3.44
CA GLY A 57 -12.98 39.56 -3.15
C GLY A 57 -12.06 39.52 -4.39
N VAL A 58 -12.64 39.32 -5.58
CA VAL A 58 -11.90 39.16 -6.84
C VAL A 58 -11.63 40.49 -7.54
N HIS A 59 -12.62 41.39 -7.58
CA HIS A 59 -12.52 42.66 -8.33
C HIS A 59 -12.29 43.91 -7.46
N GLY A 60 -12.51 43.85 -6.14
CA GLY A 60 -12.64 45.06 -5.30
C GLY A 60 -13.75 45.97 -5.82
N HIS A 61 -13.98 47.15 -5.22
CA HIS A 61 -14.93 48.14 -5.78
C HIS A 61 -14.44 48.66 -7.16
N PHE A 62 -14.62 47.89 -8.24
CA PHE A 62 -14.41 48.19 -9.67
C PHE A 62 -13.27 49.18 -10.03
N THR A 63 -12.14 49.14 -9.31
CA THR A 63 -11.05 50.13 -9.44
C THR A 63 -9.68 49.50 -9.69
N LYS A 64 -9.58 48.17 -9.70
CA LYS A 64 -8.33 47.46 -10.02
C LYS A 64 -8.07 47.41 -11.53
N ARG A 65 -6.80 47.45 -11.92
CA ARG A 65 -6.39 47.31 -13.32
C ARG A 65 -6.55 45.84 -13.78
N PRO A 66 -6.74 45.55 -15.08
CA PRO A 66 -7.01 44.20 -15.58
C PRO A 66 -5.96 43.15 -15.17
N GLU A 67 -4.71 43.58 -15.03
CA GLU A 67 -3.55 42.79 -14.60
C GLU A 67 -3.48 42.52 -13.08
N GLU A 68 -4.40 43.08 -12.30
CA GLU A 68 -4.50 42.91 -10.83
C GLU A 68 -5.69 42.02 -10.42
N ILE A 69 -6.38 41.42 -11.40
CA ILE A 69 -7.53 40.54 -11.21
C ILE A 69 -7.06 39.08 -11.27
N CYS A 70 -7.40 38.28 -10.25
CA CYS A 70 -6.99 36.88 -10.13
C CYS A 70 -8.16 35.92 -10.46
N ALA A 71 -7.84 34.67 -10.81
CA ALA A 71 -8.82 33.60 -11.10
C ALA A 71 -9.24 32.84 -9.83
N ASP A 72 -10.41 32.16 -9.86
CA ASP A 72 -10.99 31.43 -8.73
C ASP A 72 -11.02 29.89 -8.97
N ASP A 73 -10.63 29.12 -7.92
CA ASP A 73 -10.41 27.66 -7.71
C ASP A 73 -9.62 26.82 -8.76
N GLN A 74 -8.76 25.83 -8.46
CA GLN A 74 -7.91 25.51 -7.30
C GLN A 74 -6.45 25.79 -7.68
N GLY A 75 -5.94 26.89 -7.16
CA GLY A 75 -4.54 27.03 -6.82
C GLY A 75 -4.53 27.91 -5.60
N HIS A 76 -3.96 27.46 -4.48
CA HIS A 76 -3.48 28.41 -3.49
C HIS A 76 -2.37 29.24 -4.15
N MET A 77 -2.74 30.27 -4.91
CA MET A 77 -1.85 31.34 -5.35
C MET A 77 -1.67 32.26 -4.15
N PHE A 78 -0.83 31.83 -3.21
CA PHE A 78 -0.14 32.79 -2.36
C PHE A 78 0.87 33.50 -3.28
N SER A 79 0.55 34.72 -3.70
CA SER A 79 1.57 35.62 -4.24
C SER A 79 2.52 35.96 -3.10
N TYR A 80 3.53 35.12 -2.90
CA TYR A 80 4.62 35.35 -1.97
C TYR A 80 5.89 35.48 -2.80
N ALA A 81 6.37 36.72 -2.92
CA ALA A 81 7.70 36.96 -3.44
C ALA A 81 8.70 36.58 -2.33
N THR A 82 9.64 35.71 -2.66
CA THR A 82 10.67 35.23 -1.74
C THR A 82 12.02 35.37 -2.39
N ASP A 83 13.06 35.70 -1.61
CA ASP A 83 14.44 35.81 -2.09
C ASP A 83 15.15 34.45 -2.16
N GLU A 84 14.42 33.33 -1.97
CA GLU A 84 14.91 31.96 -2.13
C GLU A 84 15.59 31.71 -3.49
N THR A 85 15.13 32.39 -4.55
CA THR A 85 15.64 32.23 -5.91
C THR A 85 15.82 33.58 -6.61
N PRO A 86 16.70 33.69 -7.62
CA PRO A 86 16.83 34.90 -8.46
C PRO A 86 15.51 35.33 -9.14
N GLU A 87 14.62 34.37 -9.38
CA GLU A 87 13.29 34.57 -9.97
C GLU A 87 12.25 35.10 -8.97
N LEU A 88 12.64 35.34 -7.72
CA LEU A 88 11.81 35.80 -6.60
C LEU A 88 10.61 34.89 -6.26
N MET A 89 10.78 33.59 -6.48
CA MET A 89 9.76 32.55 -6.30
C MET A 89 10.27 31.44 -5.38
N PRO A 90 9.38 30.70 -4.69
CA PRO A 90 9.80 29.58 -3.83
C PRO A 90 10.63 28.56 -4.60
N LEU A 91 11.69 28.04 -3.97
CA LEU A 91 12.61 27.10 -4.60
C LEU A 91 11.88 25.86 -5.13
N SER A 92 10.90 25.36 -4.37
CA SER A 92 10.02 24.26 -4.77
C SER A 92 9.30 24.52 -6.09
N HIS A 93 8.75 25.72 -6.27
CA HIS A 93 8.03 26.11 -7.48
C HIS A 93 8.97 26.27 -8.67
N VAL A 94 10.11 26.97 -8.48
CA VAL A 94 11.11 27.15 -9.56
C VAL A 94 11.63 25.82 -10.06
N LEU A 95 11.94 24.88 -9.15
CA LEU A 95 12.40 23.55 -9.52
C LEU A 95 11.33 22.73 -10.23
N ALA A 96 10.09 22.73 -9.74
CA ALA A 96 8.98 22.03 -10.40
C ALA A 96 8.77 22.55 -11.84
N THR A 97 8.73 23.87 -12.02
CA THR A 97 8.58 24.49 -13.35
C THR A 97 9.76 24.19 -14.27
N LYS A 98 11.00 24.23 -13.76
CA LYS A 98 12.20 23.86 -14.54
C LYS A 98 12.17 22.38 -14.95
N LEU A 99 11.68 21.49 -14.10
CA LEU A 99 11.50 20.08 -14.44
C LEU A 99 10.43 19.90 -15.53
N GLY A 100 9.29 20.60 -15.45
CA GLY A 100 8.27 20.57 -16.49
C GLY A 100 8.78 21.09 -17.85
N ALA A 101 9.60 22.15 -17.82
CA ALA A 101 10.26 22.67 -19.01
C ALA A 101 11.28 21.67 -19.59
N CYS A 102 12.07 21.01 -18.74
CA CYS A 102 13.01 19.97 -19.14
C CYS A 102 12.30 18.79 -19.81
N LEU A 103 11.19 18.31 -19.24
CA LEU A 103 10.34 17.27 -19.83
C LEU A 103 9.85 17.67 -21.24
N THR A 104 9.48 18.94 -21.41
CA THR A 104 9.08 19.47 -22.71
C THR A 104 10.25 19.50 -23.70
N GLU A 105 11.44 19.86 -23.23
CA GLU A 105 12.66 19.92 -24.05
C GLU A 105 13.08 18.53 -24.53
N VAL A 106 13.23 17.56 -23.61
CA VAL A 106 13.64 16.18 -23.95
C VAL A 106 12.64 15.47 -24.85
N ARG A 107 11.34 15.83 -24.76
CA ARG A 107 10.33 15.39 -25.71
C ARG A 107 10.54 16.01 -27.09
N LYS A 108 10.68 17.34 -27.16
CA LYS A 108 10.77 18.08 -28.44
C LYS A 108 12.06 17.82 -29.20
N ASN A 109 13.17 17.60 -28.51
CA ASN A 109 14.47 17.33 -29.12
C ASN A 109 14.67 15.85 -29.48
N GLY A 110 13.70 14.98 -29.18
CA GLY A 110 13.74 13.55 -29.48
C GLY A 110 14.61 12.70 -28.54
N THR A 111 15.10 13.26 -27.42
CA THR A 111 15.85 12.49 -26.40
C THR A 111 14.95 11.46 -25.70
N CYS A 112 13.70 11.84 -25.42
CA CYS A 112 12.65 10.95 -24.92
C CYS A 112 11.48 10.96 -25.91
N PRO A 113 11.59 10.24 -27.05
CA PRO A 113 10.59 10.30 -28.12
C PRO A 113 9.24 9.71 -27.71
N TRP A 114 9.24 8.84 -26.70
CA TRP A 114 8.08 8.17 -26.14
C TRP A 114 7.27 9.01 -25.13
N LEU A 115 7.80 10.17 -24.72
CA LEU A 115 7.18 11.03 -23.71
C LEU A 115 6.00 11.81 -24.31
N ARG A 116 4.81 11.73 -23.68
CA ARG A 116 3.61 12.47 -24.12
C ARG A 116 3.52 13.86 -23.46
N PRO A 117 2.67 14.77 -23.98
CA PRO A 117 2.61 16.16 -23.50
C PRO A 117 2.07 16.36 -22.07
N ASP A 118 1.26 15.44 -21.54
CA ASP A 118 0.73 15.54 -20.17
C ASP A 118 1.76 15.03 -19.15
N GLY A 119 2.22 15.94 -18.30
CA GLY A 119 3.15 15.66 -17.23
C GLY A 119 2.90 16.58 -16.04
N LYS A 120 3.10 16.03 -14.84
CA LYS A 120 2.97 16.72 -13.56
C LYS A 120 4.30 16.61 -12.81
N THR A 121 4.78 17.73 -12.31
CA THR A 121 6.03 17.82 -11.55
C THR A 121 5.76 18.42 -10.19
N GLN A 122 6.24 17.76 -9.14
CA GLN A 122 6.13 18.22 -7.77
C GLN A 122 7.50 18.15 -7.11
N VAL A 123 7.86 19.22 -6.41
CA VAL A 123 9.12 19.29 -5.66
C VAL A 123 8.81 19.70 -4.22
N THR A 124 9.24 18.88 -3.29
CA THR A 124 9.17 19.16 -1.85
C THR A 124 10.54 19.61 -1.37
N VAL A 125 10.60 20.75 -0.70
CA VAL A 125 11.83 21.32 -0.14
C VAL A 125 11.71 21.35 1.39
N GLU A 126 12.78 20.94 2.08
CA GLU A 126 12.89 21.07 3.53
C GLU A 126 13.38 22.48 3.86
N TYR A 127 12.70 23.14 4.81
CA TYR A 127 13.00 24.51 5.23
C TYR A 127 13.37 24.56 6.71
N ARG A 128 14.26 25.49 7.06
CA ARG A 128 14.55 25.89 8.45
C ARG A 128 14.00 27.28 8.71
N ASN A 129 13.35 27.46 9.85
CA ASN A 129 13.01 28.80 10.33
C ASN A 129 14.26 29.45 10.94
N ASP A 130 14.66 30.60 10.41
CA ASP A 130 15.74 31.43 10.92
C ASP A 130 15.22 32.85 11.15
N GLY A 131 14.92 33.18 12.42
CA GLY A 131 14.46 34.51 12.80
C GLY A 131 13.14 34.96 12.14
N GLY A 132 12.28 34.01 11.74
CA GLY A 132 11.02 34.28 11.02
C GLY A 132 11.13 34.17 9.49
N ALA A 133 12.32 34.02 8.94
CA ALA A 133 12.53 33.69 7.53
C ALA A 133 12.57 32.16 7.33
N MET A 134 11.94 31.65 6.27
CA MET A 134 11.98 30.23 5.92
C MET A 134 13.10 29.99 4.91
N VAL A 135 14.21 29.41 5.36
CA VAL A 135 15.41 29.20 4.55
C VAL A 135 15.43 27.76 4.02
N PRO A 136 15.51 27.54 2.69
CA PRO A 136 15.57 26.19 2.12
C PRO A 136 16.89 25.51 2.49
N ILE A 137 16.83 24.27 2.95
CA ILE A 137 17.99 23.47 3.36
C ILE A 137 18.38 22.48 2.26
N ARG A 138 17.40 21.71 1.78
CA ARG A 138 17.60 20.67 0.76
C ARG A 138 16.30 20.34 0.04
N VAL A 139 16.41 19.85 -1.19
CA VAL A 139 15.31 19.18 -1.88
C VAL A 139 15.07 17.84 -1.18
N HIS A 140 13.84 17.62 -0.70
CA HIS A 140 13.46 16.41 0.00
C HIS A 140 12.99 15.34 -0.97
N THR A 141 12.05 15.69 -1.86
CA THR A 141 11.40 14.75 -2.78
C THR A 141 11.14 15.45 -4.12
N VAL A 142 11.38 14.72 -5.21
CA VAL A 142 10.97 15.12 -6.57
C VAL A 142 10.05 14.04 -7.10
N LEU A 143 8.86 14.40 -7.53
CA LEU A 143 7.90 13.51 -8.16
C LEU A 143 7.60 14.02 -9.58
N ILE A 144 7.70 13.11 -10.54
CA ILE A 144 7.40 13.35 -11.95
C ILE A 144 6.43 12.26 -12.38
N SER A 145 5.25 12.66 -12.85
CA SER A 145 4.25 11.75 -13.42
C SER A 145 4.00 12.19 -14.86
N THR A 146 4.13 11.29 -15.83
CA THR A 146 4.01 11.61 -17.26
C THR A 146 3.23 10.54 -17.99
N GLN A 147 2.50 10.93 -19.02
CA GLN A 147 1.99 9.98 -20.00
C GLN A 147 3.11 9.55 -20.97
N HIS A 148 3.01 8.33 -21.50
CA HIS A 148 3.95 7.77 -22.48
C HIS A 148 3.20 7.07 -23.62
N ASP A 149 3.87 6.85 -24.76
CA ASP A 149 3.30 6.05 -25.84
C ASP A 149 3.39 4.52 -25.57
N GLU A 150 2.69 3.73 -26.39
CA GLU A 150 2.68 2.26 -26.31
C GLU A 150 4.01 1.64 -26.77
N THR A 151 4.90 2.42 -27.42
CA THR A 151 6.24 1.96 -27.83
C THR A 151 7.27 2.07 -26.71
N MET A 152 6.88 2.57 -25.53
CA MET A 152 7.54 2.26 -24.25
C MET A 152 7.38 0.78 -23.84
N ALA A 153 7.25 -0.12 -24.80
CA ALA A 153 7.44 -1.54 -24.55
C ALA A 153 8.88 -1.76 -24.09
N GLU A 154 8.99 -2.44 -22.96
CA GLU A 154 10.19 -2.81 -22.21
C GLU A 154 10.88 -1.66 -21.45
N VAL A 155 10.29 -1.26 -20.32
CA VAL A 155 11.12 -1.48 -19.13
C VAL A 155 11.29 -3.00 -19.05
N ASP A 156 12.44 -3.49 -19.52
CA ASP A 156 12.79 -4.92 -19.60
C ASP A 156 12.69 -5.60 -18.22
N THR A 157 12.48 -4.80 -17.18
CA THR A 157 12.22 -5.25 -15.82
C THR A 157 11.11 -4.46 -15.12
N PHE A 158 10.47 -5.06 -14.13
CA PHE A 158 9.52 -4.42 -13.22
C PHE A 158 9.85 -4.81 -11.76
N LEU A 159 9.37 -4.03 -10.80
CA LEU A 159 9.57 -4.32 -9.37
C LEU A 159 8.30 -4.95 -8.80
N PHE A 160 8.46 -6.08 -8.12
CA PHE A 160 7.38 -6.75 -7.39
C PHE A 160 7.80 -6.99 -5.95
N THR A 161 6.86 -6.80 -5.03
CA THR A 161 7.13 -6.85 -3.59
C THR A 161 6.25 -7.89 -2.92
N SER A 162 6.85 -8.67 -2.01
CA SER A 162 6.12 -9.54 -1.09
C SER A 162 6.61 -9.32 0.32
N GLU A 163 5.74 -9.59 1.29
CA GLU A 163 6.06 -9.48 2.71
C GLU A 163 5.74 -10.77 3.46
N SER A 164 6.29 -10.88 4.67
CA SER A 164 6.05 -11.96 5.61
C SER A 164 6.20 -11.43 7.04
N VAL A 165 5.57 -12.13 7.98
CA VAL A 165 5.57 -11.79 9.41
C VAL A 165 6.07 -12.98 10.22
N ASN A 166 6.75 -12.70 11.34
CA ASN A 166 7.29 -13.73 12.22
C ASN A 166 6.17 -14.41 13.02
N GLU A 167 6.47 -15.57 13.62
CA GLU A 167 5.53 -16.33 14.46
C GLU A 167 5.00 -15.55 15.67
N GLY A 168 5.69 -14.48 16.11
CA GLY A 168 5.24 -13.61 17.20
C GLY A 168 4.37 -12.43 16.76
N TYR A 169 4.14 -12.22 15.46
CA TYR A 169 3.21 -11.19 15.01
C TYR A 169 1.80 -11.54 15.50
N PRO A 170 1.03 -10.61 16.11
CA PRO A 170 -0.20 -10.94 16.83
C PRO A 170 -1.26 -11.66 15.98
N ASP A 171 -1.39 -11.35 14.70
CA ASP A 171 -2.32 -12.07 13.83
C ASP A 171 -1.83 -13.50 13.57
N LYS A 172 -0.52 -13.69 13.38
CA LYS A 172 0.08 -15.03 13.18
C LYS A 172 0.11 -15.86 14.47
N LEU A 173 0.15 -15.21 15.63
CA LEU A 173 -0.06 -15.84 16.93
C LEU A 173 -1.48 -16.42 17.02
N CYS A 174 -2.49 -15.66 16.57
CA CYS A 174 -3.88 -16.12 16.56
C CYS A 174 -4.05 -17.34 15.63
N ASP A 175 -3.47 -17.31 14.42
CA ASP A 175 -3.46 -18.45 13.50
C ASP A 175 -2.88 -19.70 14.17
N GLN A 176 -1.70 -19.59 14.79
CA GLN A 176 -1.03 -20.72 15.43
C GLN A 176 -1.81 -21.28 16.63
N ILE A 177 -2.52 -20.44 17.38
CA ILE A 177 -3.37 -20.89 18.49
C ILE A 177 -4.59 -21.64 17.95
N SER A 178 -5.25 -21.10 16.94
CA SER A 178 -6.38 -21.76 16.27
C SER A 178 -5.99 -23.11 15.69
N ASP A 179 -4.85 -23.19 14.99
CA ASP A 179 -4.34 -24.44 14.43
C ASP A 179 -3.86 -25.43 15.52
N ALA A 180 -3.26 -24.95 16.62
CA ALA A 180 -2.89 -25.83 17.73
C ALA A 180 -4.12 -26.47 18.41
N ILE A 181 -5.25 -25.75 18.48
CA ILE A 181 -6.51 -26.30 18.97
C ILE A 181 -7.07 -27.30 17.97
N LEU A 182 -7.04 -26.99 16.66
CA LEU A 182 -7.41 -27.93 15.59
C LEU A 182 -6.61 -29.24 15.69
N ASP A 183 -5.29 -29.16 15.82
CA ASP A 183 -4.40 -30.32 15.95
C ASP A 183 -4.76 -31.14 17.18
N ALA A 184 -4.98 -30.50 18.34
CA ALA A 184 -5.33 -31.20 19.57
C ALA A 184 -6.71 -31.90 19.49
N CYS A 185 -7.66 -31.32 18.75
CA CYS A 185 -8.94 -31.96 18.46
C CYS A 185 -8.77 -33.17 17.51
N LEU A 186 -8.01 -33.02 16.42
CA LEU A 186 -7.82 -34.05 15.40
C LEU A 186 -6.94 -35.21 15.88
N GLU A 187 -5.98 -34.96 16.76
CA GLU A 187 -5.15 -36.01 17.38
C GLU A 187 -6.01 -37.01 18.18
N GLN A 188 -7.07 -36.52 18.82
CA GLN A 188 -7.95 -37.30 19.67
C GLN A 188 -9.19 -37.83 18.93
N ASP A 189 -9.79 -37.01 18.07
CA ASP A 189 -10.97 -37.34 17.28
C ASP A 189 -10.81 -36.82 15.83
N PRO A 190 -10.37 -37.68 14.90
CA PRO A 190 -10.16 -37.31 13.49
C PRO A 190 -11.43 -36.82 12.77
N ASP A 191 -12.61 -37.08 13.33
CA ASP A 191 -13.90 -36.63 12.79
C ASP A 191 -14.32 -35.25 13.32
N SER A 192 -13.49 -34.61 14.16
CA SER A 192 -13.79 -33.31 14.77
C SER A 192 -14.15 -32.26 13.72
N LYS A 193 -15.15 -31.43 14.03
CA LYS A 193 -15.49 -30.22 13.27
C LYS A 193 -15.02 -29.02 14.07
N VAL A 194 -14.11 -28.25 13.50
CA VAL A 194 -13.41 -27.17 14.21
C VAL A 194 -13.47 -25.92 13.35
N ALA A 195 -14.15 -24.89 13.86
CA ALA A 195 -14.08 -23.51 13.40
C ALA A 195 -13.61 -22.67 14.60
N CYS A 196 -12.31 -22.73 14.89
CA CYS A 196 -11.72 -22.05 16.04
C CYS A 196 -11.11 -20.72 15.61
N GLU A 197 -11.70 -19.64 16.09
CA GLU A 197 -11.22 -18.28 15.88
C GLU A 197 -10.45 -17.82 17.12
N THR A 198 -9.36 -17.07 16.90
CA THR A 198 -8.57 -16.50 17.98
C THR A 198 -8.40 -15.01 17.75
N CYS A 199 -8.56 -14.21 18.81
CA CYS A 199 -8.15 -12.81 18.81
C CYS A 199 -7.29 -12.52 20.04
N SER A 200 -6.38 -11.55 19.90
CA SER A 200 -5.44 -11.19 20.95
C SER A 200 -5.30 -9.68 21.07
N LYS A 201 -5.09 -9.23 22.30
CA LYS A 201 -4.67 -7.85 22.62
C LYS A 201 -3.82 -7.85 23.88
N THR A 202 -3.43 -6.66 24.35
CA THR A 202 -2.66 -6.50 25.59
C THR A 202 -3.23 -7.33 26.73
N ASN A 203 -2.41 -8.25 27.23
CA ASN A 203 -2.68 -9.13 28.37
C ASN A 203 -3.92 -10.04 28.22
N MET A 204 -4.37 -10.32 27.00
CA MET A 204 -5.55 -11.17 26.78
C MET A 204 -5.52 -11.91 25.45
N VAL A 205 -5.85 -13.19 25.49
CA VAL A 205 -6.16 -14.04 24.34
C VAL A 205 -7.59 -14.54 24.50
N MET A 206 -8.40 -14.44 23.45
CA MET A 206 -9.74 -14.99 23.41
C MET A 206 -9.84 -15.98 22.25
N ILE A 207 -10.33 -17.17 22.55
CA ILE A 207 -10.73 -18.16 21.56
C ILE A 207 -12.25 -18.24 21.51
N PHE A 208 -12.80 -18.36 20.32
CA PHE A 208 -14.24 -18.41 20.08
C PHE A 208 -14.56 -19.16 18.78
N GLY A 209 -15.85 -19.37 18.50
CA GLY A 209 -16.31 -20.14 17.34
C GLY A 209 -16.89 -21.49 17.75
N GLU A 210 -16.97 -22.42 16.79
CA GLU A 210 -17.69 -23.68 16.98
C GLU A 210 -16.77 -24.90 16.91
N ILE A 211 -16.82 -25.75 17.94
CA ILE A 211 -16.11 -27.03 17.98
C ILE A 211 -17.08 -28.16 18.33
N THR A 212 -17.08 -29.20 17.49
CA THR A 212 -17.76 -30.47 17.74
C THR A 212 -16.72 -31.58 17.71
N THR A 213 -16.42 -32.13 18.88
CA THR A 213 -15.46 -33.21 19.10
C THR A 213 -15.97 -34.12 20.23
N LYS A 214 -15.55 -35.38 20.25
CA LYS A 214 -15.94 -36.36 21.28
C LYS A 214 -15.20 -36.18 22.60
N GLU A 215 -14.03 -35.54 22.58
CA GLU A 215 -13.09 -35.51 23.70
C GLU A 215 -13.05 -34.14 24.41
N ASN A 216 -12.52 -34.14 25.63
CA ASN A 216 -12.40 -32.92 26.43
C ASN A 216 -11.03 -32.28 26.23
N VAL A 217 -10.98 -31.20 25.45
CA VAL A 217 -9.76 -30.47 25.13
C VAL A 217 -9.51 -29.35 26.15
N ASP A 218 -8.31 -29.33 26.76
CA ASP A 218 -7.89 -28.24 27.64
C ASP A 218 -7.40 -27.04 26.82
N TYR A 219 -8.34 -26.24 26.34
CA TYR A 219 -8.05 -25.11 25.47
C TYR A 219 -7.13 -24.06 26.11
N GLU A 220 -7.32 -23.77 27.40
CA GLU A 220 -6.50 -22.77 28.09
C GLU A 220 -5.03 -23.21 28.14
N LYS A 221 -4.79 -24.49 28.46
CA LYS A 221 -3.43 -25.03 28.44
C LYS A 221 -2.79 -24.93 27.06
N ILE A 222 -3.53 -25.25 25.99
CA ILE A 222 -3.03 -25.16 24.61
C ILE A 222 -2.64 -23.72 24.27
N VAL A 223 -3.52 -22.74 24.54
CA VAL A 223 -3.25 -21.32 24.32
C VAL A 223 -1.94 -20.89 25.01
N ARG A 224 -1.77 -21.26 26.28
CA ARG A 224 -0.58 -20.90 27.06
C ARG A 224 0.68 -21.57 26.53
N ASP A 225 0.60 -22.86 26.18
CA ASP A 225 1.72 -23.62 25.65
C ASP A 225 2.18 -23.08 24.29
N THR A 226 1.25 -22.72 23.41
CA THR A 226 1.55 -22.10 22.11
C THR A 226 2.22 -20.74 22.28
N CYS A 227 1.68 -19.85 23.13
CA CYS A 227 2.30 -18.55 23.45
C CYS A 227 3.73 -18.72 23.99
N ARG A 228 3.93 -19.68 24.91
CA ARG A 228 5.24 -19.95 25.52
C ARG A 228 6.24 -20.50 24.51
N ALA A 229 5.83 -21.41 23.63
CA ALA A 229 6.68 -21.99 22.58
C ALA A 229 7.13 -20.94 21.54
N ILE A 230 6.29 -19.94 21.27
CA ILE A 230 6.63 -18.80 20.41
C ILE A 230 7.67 -17.89 21.11
N GLY A 231 7.57 -17.74 22.43
CA GLY A 231 8.53 -16.98 23.25
C GLY A 231 7.92 -15.82 24.04
N PHE A 232 6.59 -15.80 24.20
CA PHE A 232 5.87 -14.85 25.04
C PHE A 232 5.91 -15.28 26.50
N VAL A 233 6.99 -14.92 27.19
CA VAL A 233 7.30 -15.37 28.57
C VAL A 233 7.32 -14.24 29.60
N SER A 234 7.01 -13.00 29.20
CA SER A 234 6.94 -11.84 30.09
C SER A 234 6.20 -10.67 29.44
N ASP A 235 5.67 -9.77 30.26
CA ASP A 235 5.06 -8.52 29.77
C ASP A 235 6.04 -7.68 28.95
N ASP A 236 7.33 -7.72 29.28
CA ASP A 236 8.38 -6.98 28.59
C ASP A 236 8.50 -7.37 27.11
N VAL A 237 8.23 -8.63 26.76
CA VAL A 237 8.27 -9.11 25.35
C VAL A 237 6.93 -8.92 24.63
N GLY A 238 5.91 -8.40 25.32
CA GLY A 238 4.61 -8.01 24.77
C GLY A 238 3.42 -8.85 25.26
N LEU A 239 3.67 -10.06 25.76
CA LEU A 239 2.68 -10.96 26.35
C LEU A 239 3.37 -11.97 27.27
N ASP A 240 2.75 -12.25 28.41
CA ASP A 240 3.18 -13.29 29.35
C ASP A 240 2.21 -14.48 29.30
N ALA A 241 2.67 -15.62 28.77
CA ALA A 241 1.85 -16.83 28.66
C ALA A 241 1.32 -17.36 30.01
N ASP A 242 2.01 -17.09 31.13
CA ASP A 242 1.62 -17.60 32.44
C ASP A 242 0.64 -16.66 33.14
N ASN A 243 0.69 -15.36 32.84
CA ASN A 243 -0.11 -14.33 33.51
C ASN A 243 -1.24 -13.73 32.66
N CYS A 244 -1.25 -13.96 31.34
CA CYS A 244 -2.27 -13.40 30.47
C CYS A 244 -3.65 -14.00 30.74
N LYS A 245 -4.69 -13.19 30.47
CA LYS A 245 -6.08 -13.63 30.57
C LYS A 245 -6.43 -14.48 29.34
N VAL A 246 -6.83 -15.73 29.56
CA VAL A 246 -7.38 -16.59 28.51
C VAL A 246 -8.91 -16.61 28.64
N LEU A 247 -9.59 -16.22 27.58
CA LEU A 247 -11.05 -16.26 27.48
C LEU A 247 -11.45 -17.38 26.53
N VAL A 248 -12.18 -18.37 27.05
CA VAL A 248 -12.69 -19.49 26.26
C VAL A 248 -14.18 -19.27 26.01
N ASN A 249 -14.55 -19.03 24.76
CA ASN A 249 -15.93 -18.79 24.33
C ASN A 249 -16.31 -19.67 23.12
N ILE A 250 -16.10 -20.97 23.28
CA ILE A 250 -16.35 -22.00 22.26
C ILE A 250 -17.75 -22.58 22.43
N GLU A 251 -18.50 -22.67 21.33
CA GLU A 251 -19.82 -23.29 21.26
C GLU A 251 -19.78 -24.59 20.42
N GLN A 252 -20.87 -25.35 20.38
CA GLN A 252 -20.99 -26.50 19.48
C GLN A 252 -21.49 -26.05 18.11
N GLN A 253 -21.08 -26.74 17.04
CA GLN A 253 -21.56 -26.46 15.69
C GLN A 253 -23.08 -26.62 15.58
N SER A 254 -23.71 -25.77 14.76
CA SER A 254 -25.14 -25.86 14.47
C SER A 254 -25.52 -27.24 13.88
N PRO A 255 -26.57 -27.91 14.41
CA PRO A 255 -27.07 -29.16 13.85
C PRO A 255 -27.49 -29.06 12.37
N ASP A 256 -27.98 -27.88 11.94
CA ASP A 256 -28.43 -27.66 10.55
C ASP A 256 -27.26 -27.70 9.57
N ILE A 257 -26.10 -27.15 9.98
CA ILE A 257 -24.85 -27.22 9.22
C ILE A 257 -24.36 -28.66 9.14
N ALA A 258 -24.32 -29.36 10.28
CA ALA A 258 -23.93 -30.76 10.34
C ALA A 258 -24.82 -31.67 9.46
N GLN A 259 -26.11 -31.36 9.36
CA GLN A 259 -27.05 -32.02 8.45
C GLN A 259 -26.73 -31.70 6.98
N GLY A 260 -26.51 -30.42 6.66
CA GLY A 260 -26.21 -29.94 5.31
C GLY A 260 -24.93 -30.55 4.73
N VAL A 261 -23.86 -30.60 5.51
CA VAL A 261 -22.54 -31.07 5.08
C VAL A 261 -22.49 -32.59 5.02
N HIS A 262 -22.53 -33.24 6.18
CA HIS A 262 -22.25 -34.67 6.33
C HIS A 262 -23.48 -35.50 6.71
N GLY A 263 -24.68 -34.89 6.73
CA GLY A 263 -25.93 -35.58 7.07
C GLY A 263 -25.88 -36.21 8.46
N HIS A 264 -25.28 -35.54 9.45
CA HIS A 264 -24.97 -36.14 10.76
C HIS A 264 -24.14 -37.43 10.66
N PHE A 265 -23.12 -37.43 9.79
CA PHE A 265 -22.20 -38.54 9.56
C PHE A 265 -22.86 -39.76 8.88
N THR A 266 -24.00 -39.56 8.21
CA THR A 266 -24.68 -40.62 7.44
C THR A 266 -24.31 -40.62 5.96
N LYS A 267 -23.80 -39.50 5.43
CA LYS A 267 -23.36 -39.40 4.03
C LYS A 267 -22.03 -40.10 3.82
N ARG A 268 -21.86 -40.69 2.63
CA ARG A 268 -20.55 -41.19 2.20
C ARG A 268 -19.61 -40.03 1.84
N PRO A 269 -18.28 -40.19 1.91
CA PRO A 269 -17.33 -39.12 1.59
C PRO A 269 -17.58 -38.45 0.23
N GLU A 270 -17.98 -39.22 -0.78
CA GLU A 270 -18.25 -38.72 -2.14
C GLU A 270 -19.55 -37.90 -2.25
N GLU A 271 -20.39 -37.95 -1.22
CA GLU A 271 -21.68 -37.25 -1.14
C GLU A 271 -21.61 -36.01 -0.23
N ILE A 272 -20.47 -35.78 0.42
CA ILE A 272 -20.24 -34.60 1.23
C ILE A 272 -20.04 -33.40 0.29
N CYS A 273 -20.91 -32.41 0.45
CA CYS A 273 -20.80 -31.14 -0.25
C CYS A 273 -19.93 -30.16 0.54
N ALA A 274 -19.47 -29.11 -0.13
CA ALA A 274 -18.85 -27.97 0.56
C ALA A 274 -19.82 -27.40 1.60
N ASP A 275 -19.26 -26.98 2.74
CA ASP A 275 -20.00 -26.38 3.85
C ASP A 275 -20.45 -24.94 3.53
N ASP A 276 -19.55 -24.19 2.90
CA ASP A 276 -19.80 -22.81 2.51
C ASP A 276 -19.49 -22.59 1.02
N GLN A 277 -20.08 -21.53 0.47
CA GLN A 277 -19.76 -21.02 -0.85
C GLN A 277 -18.38 -20.34 -0.85
N GLY A 278 -17.57 -20.60 -1.87
CA GLY A 278 -16.26 -19.99 -1.96
C GLY A 278 -15.60 -20.21 -3.31
N HIS A 279 -14.49 -19.49 -3.53
CA HIS A 279 -13.59 -19.69 -4.66
C HIS A 279 -12.17 -19.90 -4.14
N MET A 280 -11.41 -20.76 -4.81
CA MET A 280 -10.05 -21.09 -4.45
C MET A 280 -9.13 -20.77 -5.62
N PHE A 281 -8.03 -20.07 -5.33
CA PHE A 281 -6.97 -19.83 -6.29
C PHE A 281 -5.75 -20.64 -5.87
N SER A 282 -5.08 -21.22 -6.84
CA SER A 282 -3.79 -21.87 -6.65
C SER A 282 -2.82 -21.29 -7.65
N TYR A 283 -1.57 -21.15 -7.23
CA TYR A 283 -0.52 -20.56 -8.05
C TYR A 283 0.75 -21.41 -7.91
N ALA A 284 1.47 -21.56 -9.00
CA ALA A 284 2.78 -22.17 -9.06
C ALA A 284 3.59 -21.48 -10.15
N THR A 285 4.90 -21.37 -9.92
CA THR A 285 5.84 -20.70 -10.81
C THR A 285 7.19 -21.40 -10.71
N ASP A 286 7.94 -21.49 -11.81
CA ASP A 286 9.24 -22.16 -11.86
C ASP A 286 10.42 -21.28 -11.39
N GLU A 287 10.11 -20.09 -10.86
CA GLU A 287 11.08 -19.15 -10.26
C GLU A 287 11.96 -19.79 -9.17
N THR A 288 11.45 -20.78 -8.44
CA THR A 288 12.13 -21.44 -7.32
C THR A 288 11.95 -22.96 -7.33
N PRO A 289 12.87 -23.74 -6.70
CA PRO A 289 12.71 -25.19 -6.56
C PRO A 289 11.42 -25.62 -5.84
N GLU A 290 10.90 -24.78 -4.94
CA GLU A 290 9.66 -24.98 -4.21
C GLU A 290 8.40 -24.62 -5.01
N LEU A 291 8.56 -24.20 -6.28
CA LEU A 291 7.51 -23.77 -7.20
C LEU A 291 6.69 -22.55 -6.73
N MET A 292 7.33 -21.65 -5.98
CA MET A 292 6.73 -20.45 -5.39
C MET A 292 7.42 -19.17 -5.89
N PRO A 293 6.75 -18.00 -5.87
CA PRO A 293 7.36 -16.73 -6.28
C PRO A 293 8.59 -16.39 -5.44
N LEU A 294 9.69 -15.97 -6.08
CA LEU A 294 10.95 -15.73 -5.37
C LEU A 294 10.81 -14.64 -4.30
N SER A 295 10.09 -13.54 -4.58
CA SER A 295 9.85 -12.46 -3.60
C SER A 295 9.18 -12.97 -2.32
N HIS A 296 8.19 -13.87 -2.46
CA HIS A 296 7.51 -14.48 -1.32
C HIS A 296 8.42 -15.46 -0.56
N VAL A 297 9.13 -16.33 -1.27
CA VAL A 297 10.06 -17.30 -0.66
C VAL A 297 11.13 -16.58 0.16
N LEU A 298 11.71 -15.50 -0.37
CA LEU A 298 12.75 -14.74 0.34
C LEU A 298 12.19 -14.04 1.59
N ALA A 299 11.05 -13.35 1.49
CA ALA A 299 10.44 -12.72 2.66
C ALA A 299 10.13 -13.76 3.76
N THR A 300 9.48 -14.87 3.40
CA THR A 300 9.16 -15.95 4.34
C THR A 300 10.42 -16.59 4.96
N LYS A 301 11.47 -16.85 4.16
CA LYS A 301 12.73 -17.40 4.68
C LYS A 301 13.47 -16.44 5.61
N LEU A 302 13.41 -15.13 5.38
CA LEU A 302 13.97 -14.13 6.30
C LEU A 302 13.26 -14.17 7.66
N GLY A 303 11.93 -14.21 7.68
CA GLY A 303 11.15 -14.33 8.93
C GLY A 303 11.44 -15.62 9.68
N ALA A 304 11.48 -16.76 8.96
CA ALA A 304 11.87 -18.05 9.53
C ALA A 304 13.29 -18.02 10.12
N ARG A 305 14.24 -17.38 9.42
CA ARG A 305 15.62 -17.25 9.90
C ARG A 305 15.71 -16.38 11.16
N LEU A 306 14.96 -15.28 11.24
CA LEU A 306 14.89 -14.44 12.45
C LEU A 306 14.41 -15.25 13.66
N THR A 307 13.38 -16.07 13.48
CA THR A 307 12.90 -16.99 14.52
C THR A 307 13.97 -18.01 14.93
N GLU A 308 14.68 -18.60 13.96
CA GLU A 308 15.74 -19.57 14.23
C GLU A 308 16.87 -18.97 15.06
N VAL A 309 17.40 -17.81 14.65
CA VAL A 309 18.54 -17.16 15.34
C VAL A 309 18.16 -16.59 16.70
N ARG A 310 16.87 -16.27 16.91
CA ARG A 310 16.31 -15.95 18.23
C ARG A 310 16.27 -17.19 19.12
N LYS A 311 15.61 -18.27 18.65
CA LYS A 311 15.40 -19.49 19.45
C LYS A 311 16.70 -20.23 19.76
N ASN A 312 17.69 -20.19 18.88
CA ASN A 312 19.01 -20.79 19.13
C ASN A 312 19.99 -19.85 19.86
N SER A 313 19.53 -18.65 20.26
CA SER A 313 20.31 -17.64 20.98
C SER A 313 21.56 -17.10 20.24
N THR A 314 21.65 -17.24 18.92
CA THR A 314 22.67 -16.55 18.11
C THR A 314 22.47 -15.03 18.14
N CYS A 315 21.21 -14.60 18.11
CA CYS A 315 20.79 -13.21 18.29
C CYS A 315 19.84 -13.13 19.50
N PRO A 316 20.37 -13.24 20.73
CA PRO A 316 19.55 -13.38 21.94
C PRO A 316 18.74 -12.13 22.28
N TRP A 317 19.09 -10.99 21.68
CA TRP A 317 18.41 -9.71 21.83
C TRP A 317 17.13 -9.61 20.99
N LEU A 318 16.87 -10.56 20.08
CA LEU A 318 15.64 -10.59 19.28
C LEU A 318 14.45 -11.01 20.14
N ARG A 319 13.31 -10.38 19.90
CA ARG A 319 12.01 -10.73 20.48
C ARG A 319 11.07 -11.35 19.42
N PRO A 320 9.94 -11.95 19.82
CA PRO A 320 9.13 -12.77 18.90
C PRO A 320 8.54 -12.03 17.69
N ASP A 321 8.16 -10.76 17.81
CA ASP A 321 7.53 -10.00 16.72
C ASP A 321 8.55 -9.54 15.67
N GLY A 322 8.14 -9.54 14.40
CA GLY A 322 8.96 -9.09 13.29
C GLY A 322 8.23 -9.17 11.95
N LYS A 323 8.69 -8.34 11.01
CA LYS A 323 8.18 -8.21 9.65
C LYS A 323 9.35 -8.15 8.68
N THR A 324 9.16 -8.78 7.54
CA THR A 324 10.14 -8.81 6.46
C THR A 324 9.45 -8.51 5.14
N GLN A 325 10.11 -7.76 4.27
CA GLN A 325 9.58 -7.43 2.97
C GLN A 325 10.73 -7.44 1.96
N VAL A 326 10.50 -8.07 0.81
CA VAL A 326 11.47 -8.21 -0.26
C VAL A 326 10.86 -7.71 -1.56
N THR A 327 11.53 -6.75 -2.18
CA THR A 327 11.24 -6.27 -3.52
C THR A 327 12.25 -6.88 -4.48
N VAL A 328 11.76 -7.62 -5.47
CA VAL A 328 12.57 -8.26 -6.50
C VAL A 328 12.30 -7.57 -7.83
N GLU A 329 13.37 -7.38 -8.59
CA GLU A 329 13.29 -6.94 -9.98
C GLU A 329 13.15 -8.14 -10.89
N TYR A 330 12.11 -8.14 -11.71
CA TYR A 330 11.69 -9.23 -12.57
C TYR A 330 11.71 -8.81 -14.02
N ARG A 331 12.06 -9.73 -14.93
CA ARG A 331 11.75 -9.63 -16.36
C ARG A 331 10.63 -10.59 -16.72
N ASN A 332 9.76 -10.17 -17.64
CA ASN A 332 8.77 -11.05 -18.24
C ASN A 332 9.33 -11.68 -19.52
N ASP A 333 9.55 -13.00 -19.52
CA ASP A 333 9.99 -13.77 -20.69
C ASP A 333 8.83 -14.63 -21.20
N GLY A 334 8.07 -14.11 -22.16
CA GLY A 334 6.96 -14.85 -22.77
C GLY A 334 5.86 -15.28 -21.80
N GLY A 335 5.67 -14.54 -20.70
CA GLY A 335 4.75 -14.86 -19.60
C GLY A 335 5.41 -15.53 -18.40
N ALA A 336 6.64 -16.03 -18.53
CA ALA A 336 7.41 -16.54 -17.40
C ALA A 336 8.05 -15.39 -16.62
N MET A 337 7.98 -15.46 -15.28
CA MET A 337 8.58 -14.46 -14.40
C MET A 337 10.03 -14.84 -14.14
N VAL A 338 10.97 -14.05 -14.62
CA VAL A 338 12.41 -14.30 -14.46
C VAL A 338 12.97 -13.31 -13.43
N PRO A 339 13.30 -13.73 -12.20
CA PRO A 339 13.90 -12.85 -11.21
C PRO A 339 15.32 -12.47 -11.62
N ILE A 340 15.63 -11.17 -11.61
CA ILE A 340 16.92 -10.63 -12.04
C ILE A 340 17.82 -10.31 -10.84
N ARG A 341 17.28 -9.59 -9.85
CA ARG A 341 17.98 -9.26 -8.61
C ARG A 341 17.01 -8.88 -7.50
N VAL A 342 17.45 -9.01 -6.25
CA VAL A 342 16.78 -8.37 -5.12
C VAL A 342 17.08 -6.88 -5.16
N HIS A 343 16.05 -6.04 -5.24
CA HIS A 343 16.16 -4.59 -5.27
C HIS A 343 16.20 -4.00 -3.87
N THR A 344 15.25 -4.39 -3.01
CA THR A 344 15.12 -3.86 -1.64
C THR A 344 14.83 -5.00 -0.68
N VAL A 345 15.50 -5.00 0.47
CA VAL A 345 15.15 -5.82 1.64
C VAL A 345 14.84 -4.88 2.79
N LEU A 346 13.67 -5.07 3.40
CA LEU A 346 13.24 -4.38 4.61
C LEU A 346 13.03 -5.43 5.70
N ILE A 347 13.61 -5.17 6.87
CA ILE A 347 13.40 -5.98 8.07
C ILE A 347 13.08 -5.02 9.21
N SER A 348 11.94 -5.25 9.86
CA SER A 348 11.57 -4.59 11.11
C SER A 348 11.40 -5.69 12.14
N THR A 349 12.29 -5.76 13.12
CA THR A 349 12.27 -6.84 14.11
C THR A 349 12.21 -6.27 15.51
N GLN A 350 11.40 -6.88 16.37
CA GLN A 350 11.35 -6.55 17.77
C GLN A 350 12.66 -6.98 18.44
N HIS A 351 13.15 -6.15 19.36
CA HIS A 351 14.39 -6.39 20.08
C HIS A 351 14.31 -5.85 21.51
N ASP A 352 15.24 -6.26 22.36
CA ASP A 352 15.42 -5.66 23.69
C ASP A 352 16.05 -4.25 23.61
N GLU A 353 16.05 -3.52 24.73
CA GLU A 353 16.58 -2.16 24.83
C GLU A 353 18.11 -2.08 24.81
N THR A 354 18.81 -3.22 24.86
CA THR A 354 20.27 -3.28 24.96
C THR A 354 20.98 -3.26 23.62
N VAL A 355 20.24 -3.53 22.53
CA VAL A 355 20.80 -3.54 21.17
C VAL A 355 21.20 -2.12 20.74
N THR A 356 22.33 -2.02 20.03
CA THR A 356 22.82 -0.75 19.47
C THR A 356 22.82 -0.83 17.95
N PRO A 357 22.83 0.31 17.23
CA PRO A 357 22.89 0.32 15.76
C PRO A 357 24.12 -0.41 15.17
N LEU A 358 25.17 -0.66 15.97
CA LEU A 358 26.34 -1.42 15.55
C LEU A 358 26.06 -2.94 15.49
N HIS A 359 25.13 -3.45 16.30
CA HIS A 359 24.68 -4.84 16.26
C HIS A 359 23.75 -5.12 15.05
N GLU A 360 23.06 -4.12 14.51
CA GLU A 360 22.28 -4.25 13.27
C GLU A 360 23.16 -4.65 12.07
N LYS A 361 24.43 -4.23 12.06
CA LYS A 361 25.41 -4.64 11.02
C LYS A 361 25.83 -6.11 11.10
N LEU A 362 25.56 -6.81 12.21
CA LEU A 362 25.82 -8.26 12.35
C LEU A 362 24.80 -9.12 11.61
N LEU A 363 23.74 -8.53 11.04
CA LEU A 363 22.95 -9.16 9.98
C LEU A 363 23.74 -9.35 8.65
N GLY A 364 25.05 -9.04 8.67
CA GLY A 364 26.02 -9.42 7.63
C GLY A 364 26.06 -10.93 7.33
N PRO A 365 26.94 -11.34 6.39
CA PRO A 365 26.70 -12.11 5.15
C PRO A 365 25.89 -13.43 5.18
N ALA A 366 25.36 -13.85 6.33
CA ALA A 366 24.54 -15.04 6.47
C ALA A 366 23.11 -14.91 5.88
N MET A 367 22.64 -13.69 5.56
CA MET A 367 21.31 -13.46 4.96
C MET A 367 21.34 -13.16 3.45
N PHE A 368 22.52 -13.06 2.83
CA PHE A 368 22.64 -12.78 1.40
C PHE A 368 23.56 -13.79 0.72
N PHE A 369 22.98 -14.86 0.18
CA PHE A 369 23.59 -15.60 -0.92
C PHE A 369 22.51 -16.14 -1.86
N PHE A 370 22.25 -15.38 -2.92
CA PHE A 370 22.03 -15.92 -4.26
C PHE A 370 22.77 -14.98 -5.22
N TYR A 371 23.93 -15.42 -5.70
CA TYR A 371 24.61 -14.85 -6.88
C TYR A 371 24.14 -15.63 -8.10
#